data_AF-A0A2E1JMC6-F1
#
_entry.id   AF-A0A2E1JMC6-F1
#
_cell.length_a   1.000
_cell.length_b   1.000
_cell.length_c   1.000
_cell.angle_alpha   90.00
_cell.angle_beta   90.00
_cell.angle_gamma   90.00
#
_symmetry.space_group_name_H-M   'P 1'
#
loop_
_entity.id
_entity.type
_entity.pdbx_description
1 polymer ?
#
loop_
_entity_poly.entity_id
_entity_poly.type
_entity_poly.pdbx_seq_one_letter_code
_entity_poly.pdbx_strand_id
1 'polypeptide(L)' 'MNKKFLQVFLLLAFIPLAILIGYGIIVLAPIFCCFLAINSYKFNNFKEMYIWIVVGTISFLIALYMLGVL' A
#
# COMPACT_ATOMS: atom_id res chain seq x y z
N MET A 1 39.35 -8.30 -3.63
CA MET A 1 37.90 -7.98 -3.78
C MET A 1 37.65 -6.59 -3.23
N ASN A 2 37.09 -5.66 -4.00
CA ASN A 2 36.94 -4.27 -3.56
C ASN A 2 35.79 -4.16 -2.54
N LYS A 3 36.11 -3.86 -1.28
CA LYS A 3 35.12 -3.79 -0.18
C LYS A 3 33.96 -2.83 -0.48
N LYS A 4 34.24 -1.73 -1.20
CA LYS A 4 33.22 -0.76 -1.64
C LYS A 4 32.23 -1.36 -2.64
N PHE A 5 32.71 -2.19 -3.57
CA PHE A 5 31.86 -2.85 -4.57
C PHE A 5 30.90 -3.84 -3.91
N LEU A 6 31.39 -4.62 -2.94
CA LEU A 6 30.54 -5.57 -2.19
C LEU A 6 29.44 -4.85 -1.38
N GLN A 7 29.76 -3.71 -0.77
CA GLN A 7 28.76 -2.90 -0.03
C GLN A 7 27.67 -2.34 -0.95
N VAL A 8 28.04 -1.83 -2.13
CA VAL A 8 27.07 -1.34 -3.13
C VAL A 8 26.18 -2.49 -3.62
N PHE A 9 26.76 -3.64 -3.93
CA PHE A 9 26.01 -4.82 -4.34
C PHE A 9 25.01 -5.27 -3.27
N LEU A 10 25.40 -5.26 -2.00
CA LEU A 10 24.52 -5.61 -0.88
C LEU A 10 23.31 -4.67 -0.82
N LEU A 11 23.53 -3.36 -0.99
CA LEU A 11 22.48 -2.34 -0.93
C LEU A 11 21.50 -2.48 -2.09
N LEU A 12 22.00 -2.77 -3.30
CA LEU A 12 21.16 -3.07 -4.46
C LEU A 12 20.29 -4.32 -4.23
N ALA A 13 20.82 -5.33 -3.53
CA ALA A 13 20.07 -6.55 -3.24
C ALA A 13 18.87 -6.34 -2.30
N PHE A 14 18.83 -5.24 -1.53
CA PHE A 14 17.67 -4.87 -0.70
C PHE A 14 16.56 -4.16 -1.48
N ILE A 15 16.84 -3.61 -2.66
CA ILE A 15 15.84 -2.89 -3.47
C ILE A 15 14.66 -3.80 -3.83
N PRO A 16 14.84 -5.04 -4.34
CA PRO A 16 13.73 -5.94 -4.61
C PRO A 16 12.89 -6.25 -3.37
N LEU A 17 13.53 -6.39 -2.20
CA LEU A 17 12.83 -6.66 -0.95
C LEU A 17 11.96 -5.46 -0.53
N ALA A 18 12.50 -4.25 -0.64
CA ALA A 18 11.75 -3.02 -0.35
C ALA A 18 10.55 -2.86 -1.30
N ILE A 19 10.73 -3.17 -2.59
CA ILE A 19 9.64 -3.17 -3.58
C ILE A 19 8.56 -4.19 -3.18
N LEU A 20 8.96 -5.42 -2.83
CA LEU A 20 8.03 -6.47 -2.41
C LEU A 20 7.21 -6.05 -1.17
N ILE A 21 7.86 -5.45 -0.18
CA ILE A 21 7.18 -4.97 1.03
C ILE A 21 6.23 -3.82 0.69
N GLY A 22 6.69 -2.82 -0.07
CA GLY A 22 5.86 -1.70 -0.50
C GLY A 22 4.63 -2.15 -1.27
N TYR A 23 4.80 -3.15 -2.13
CA TYR A 23 3.71 -3.77 -2.87
C TYR A 23 2.67 -4.42 -1.95
N GLY A 24 3.12 -5.20 -0.96
CA GLY A 24 2.24 -5.82 0.03
C GLY A 24 1.42 -4.78 0.80
N ILE A 25 2.04 -3.67 1.18
CA ILE A 25 1.35 -2.56 1.86
C ILE A 25 0.26 -1.95 0.98
N ILE A 26 0.57 -1.69 -0.30
CA ILE A 26 -0.39 -1.09 -1.24
C ILE A 26 -1.58 -2.02 -1.47
N VAL A 27 -1.36 -3.33 -1.60
CA VAL A 27 -2.43 -4.31 -1.77
C VAL A 27 -3.33 -4.40 -0.53
N LEU A 28 -2.79 -4.17 0.67
CA LEU A 28 -3.56 -4.18 1.91
C LEU A 28 -4.29 -2.86 2.20
N ALA A 29 -3.86 -1.73 1.62
CA ALA A 29 -4.42 -0.41 1.88
C ALA A 29 -5.96 -0.30 1.69
N PRO A 30 -6.59 -0.91 0.67
CA PRO A 30 -8.04 -0.88 0.50
C PRO A 30 -8.78 -1.53 1.68
N ILE A 31 -8.23 -2.60 2.24
CA ILE A 31 -8.83 -3.32 3.38
C ILE A 31 -8.87 -2.42 4.61
N PHE A 32 -7.78 -1.71 4.91
CA PHE A 32 -7.75 -0.74 6.00
C PHE A 32 -8.76 0.39 5.79
N CYS A 33 -8.88 0.92 4.57
CA CYS A 33 -9.87 1.95 4.25
C CYS A 33 -11.30 1.46 4.48
N CYS A 34 -11.61 0.21 4.11
CA CYS A 34 -12.91 -0.40 4.38
C CYS A 34 -13.22 -0.51 5.89
N PHE A 35 -12.25 -0.97 6.69
CA PHE A 35 -12.44 -1.03 8.15
C PHE A 35 -12.69 0.37 8.75
N LEU A 36 -11.95 1.38 8.30
CA LEU A 36 -12.12 2.75 8.76
C LEU A 36 -13.49 3.31 8.34
N ALA A 37 -13.94 3.07 7.11
CA ALA A 37 -15.26 3.48 6.64
C ALA A 37 -16.40 2.85 7.48
N ILE A 38 -16.31 1.55 7.75
CA ILE A 38 -17.28 0.83 8.60
C ILE A 38 -17.28 1.41 10.02
N ASN A 39 -16.10 1.71 10.56
CA ASN A 39 -15.97 2.29 11.88
C ASN A 39 -16.59 3.69 11.95
N SER A 40 -16.31 4.55 10.97
CA SER A 40 -16.93 5.88 10.87
C SER A 40 -18.46 5.79 10.75
N TYR A 41 -18.99 4.82 10.01
CA TYR A 41 -20.42 4.56 9.94
C TYR A 41 -21.00 4.18 11.31
N LYS A 42 -20.34 3.28 12.05
CA LYS A 42 -20.76 2.86 13.40
C LYS A 42 -20.83 4.04 14.39
N PHE A 43 -19.97 5.04 14.23
CA PHE A 43 -19.96 6.25 15.05
C PHE A 43 -20.79 7.41 14.46
N ASN A 44 -21.65 7.16 13.46
CA ASN A 44 -22.47 8.15 12.76
C ASN A 44 -21.67 9.31 12.14
N ASN A 45 -20.37 9.12 11.87
CA ASN A 45 -19.52 10.12 11.21
C ASN A 45 -19.52 9.88 9.69
N PHE A 46 -20.60 10.30 9.03
CA PHE A 46 -20.77 10.08 7.59
C PHE A 46 -19.75 10.82 6.74
N LYS A 47 -19.31 12.02 7.16
CA LYS A 47 -18.28 12.78 6.43
C LYS A 47 -16.99 11.97 6.31
N GLU A 48 -16.53 11.40 7.42
CA GLU A 48 -15.33 10.58 7.46
C GLU A 48 -15.52 9.24 6.73
N MET A 49 -16.70 8.63 6.85
CA MET A 49 -17.07 7.43 6.08
C MET A 49 -16.89 7.65 4.56
N TYR A 50 -17.44 8.74 4.01
CA TYR A 50 -17.31 9.04 2.58
C TYR A 50 -15.85 9.31 2.17
N ILE A 51 -15.05 9.94 3.03
CA ILE A 51 -13.62 10.12 2.78
C ILE A 51 -12.92 8.76 2.68
N TRP A 52 -13.15 7.86 3.64
CA TRP A 52 -12.55 6.53 3.61
C TRP A 52 -13.01 5.68 2.43
N ILE A 53 -14.26 5.83 1.98
CA ILE A 53 -14.76 5.17 0.75
C ILE A 53 -14.00 5.68 -0.48
N VAL A 54 -13.84 7.00 -0.64
CA VAL A 54 -13.12 7.57 -1.79
C VAL A 54 -11.65 7.15 -1.78
N VAL A 55 -10.98 7.26 -0.63
CA VAL A 55 -9.58 6.82 -0.47
C VAL A 55 -9.43 5.31 -0.69
N GLY A 56 -10.39 4.52 -0.19
CA GLY A 56 -10.43 3.07 -0.41
C GLY A 56 -10.59 2.71 -1.88
N THR A 57 -11.44 3.45 -2.61
CA THR A 57 -11.64 3.23 -4.05
C THR A 57 -10.39 3.58 -4.85
N ILE A 58 -9.74 4.71 -4.55
CA ILE A 58 -8.48 5.10 -5.20
C ILE A 58 -7.38 4.07 -4.91
N SER A 59 -7.22 3.67 -3.65
CA SER A 59 -6.20 2.67 -3.28
C SER A 59 -6.47 1.31 -3.92
N PHE A 60 -7.73 0.92 -4.09
CA PHE A 60 -8.11 -0.31 -4.79
C PHE A 60 -7.71 -0.28 -6.27
N LEU A 61 -7.96 0.83 -6.98
CA LEU A 61 -7.54 0.99 -8.37
C LEU A 61 -6.02 0.95 -8.52
N ILE A 62 -5.29 1.61 -7.61
CA ILE A 62 -3.82 1.58 -7.58
C ILE A 62 -3.34 0.14 -7.35
N ALA A 63 -3.93 -0.59 -6.42
CA ALA A 63 -3.57 -1.98 -6.16
C ALA A 63 -3.82 -2.88 -7.38
N LEU A 64 -4.96 -2.73 -8.08
CA LEU A 64 -5.25 -3.48 -9.31
C LEU A 64 -4.26 -3.19 -10.44
N TYR A 65 -3.89 -1.91 -10.62
CA TYR A 65 -2.88 -1.52 -11.60
C TYR A 65 -1.51 -2.14 -11.27
N MET A 66 -1.11 -2.11 -9.99
CA MET A 66 0.13 -2.73 -9.56
C MET A 66 0.11 -4.26 -9.71
N LEU A 67 -1.05 -4.91 -9.56
CA LEU A 67 -1.28 -6.34 -9.82
C LEU A 67 -1.36 -6.69 -11.30
N GLY A 68 -1.35 -5.70 -12.20
CA GLY A 68 -1.47 -5.92 -13.63
C GLY A 68 -2.85 -6.43 -14.05
N VAL A 69 -3.87 -6.21 -13.22
CA VAL A 69 -5.27 -6.56 -13.54
C VAL A 69 -5.92 -5.46 -14.38
N LEU A 70 -5.50 -4.20 -14.17
CA LEU A 70 -5.96 -2.99 -14.84
C LEU A 70 -4.77 -2.36 -15.58
#